data_AF-A0A7I4F594-F1
#
_entry.id   AF-A0A7I4F594-F1
#
_cell.length_a   1.000
_cell.length_b   1.000
_cell.length_c   1.000
_cell.angle_alpha   90.00
_cell.angle_beta   90.00
_cell.angle_gamma   90.00
#
_symmetry.space_group_name_H-M   'P 1'
#
loop_
_entity.id
_entity.type
_entity.pdbx_description
1 polymer ?
#
loop_
_entity_poly.entity_id
_entity_poly.type
_entity_poly.pdbx_seq_one_letter_code
_entity_poly.pdbx_strand_id
1 'polypeptide(L)'
;MIEGLSPAQTGTLTVINQCASALSFIGTFFIVMCYVLFKDLRSFAFKLVFYLSLSDMLASLFNMLGNPGEGFLCYAQGYSSQFFSIASFLWTTTISFTLHRAAVKHKTDVEGFGAIFHAYVWGTSLVMTIIPLIGNDYGPAGAWCWVQSETTAGKVLRFMTFYLPLWGAILFNGIAYFQIIRVINNATSMAAELSDRQLQVQTRVDMKAMCSLA
;
A
#
# COMPACT_ATOMS: atom_id res chain seq x y z
N MET A 1 0.21 21.58 18.17
CA MET A 1 0.14 20.64 19.33
C MET A 1 -0.98 19.62 19.05
N ILE A 2 -0.77 18.31 19.21
CA ILE A 2 -1.91 17.37 19.29
C ILE A 2 -2.60 17.71 20.60
N GLU A 3 -3.80 18.28 20.53
CA GLU A 3 -4.55 18.71 21.72
C GLU A 3 -4.63 17.56 22.73
N GLY A 4 -4.06 17.76 23.93
CA GLY A 4 -4.23 16.85 25.07
C GLY A 4 -3.10 15.89 25.43
N LEU A 5 -1.96 15.86 24.73
CA LEU A 5 -0.82 15.01 25.13
C LEU A 5 0.15 15.74 26.07
N SER A 6 0.57 15.06 27.15
CA SER A 6 1.66 15.51 27.99
C SER A 6 3.01 15.42 27.26
N PRO A 7 4.04 16.18 27.69
CA PRO A 7 5.37 16.10 27.09
C PRO A 7 5.96 14.68 27.14
N ALA A 8 5.71 13.94 28.24
CA ALA A 8 6.15 12.57 28.40
C ALA A 8 5.48 11.63 27.38
N GLN A 9 4.16 11.80 27.14
CA GLN A 9 3.43 11.01 26.15
C GLN A 9 3.92 11.29 24.72
N THR A 10 4.22 12.55 24.41
CA THR A 10 4.78 12.94 23.11
C THR A 10 6.15 12.30 22.91
N GLY A 11 7.02 12.31 23.93
CA GLY A 11 8.32 11.66 23.88
C GLY A 11 8.21 10.15 23.63
N THR A 12 7.32 9.46 24.34
CA THR A 12 7.06 8.03 24.13
C THR A 12 6.58 7.75 22.70
N LEU A 13 5.65 8.57 22.19
CA LEU A 13 5.13 8.43 20.83
C LEU A 13 6.23 8.64 19.78
N THR A 14 7.12 9.62 19.98
CA THR A 14 8.28 9.85 19.11
C THR A 14 9.17 8.61 19.05
N VAL A 15 9.54 8.03 20.19
CA VAL A 15 10.40 6.83 20.24
C VAL A 15 9.74 5.65 19.53
N ILE A 16 8.46 5.39 19.81
CA ILE A 16 7.70 4.32 19.15
C ILE A 16 7.69 4.53 17.63
N ASN A 17 7.41 5.75 17.18
CA ASN A 17 7.38 6.08 15.76
C ASN A 17 8.75 5.86 15.09
N GLN A 18 9.83 6.27 15.75
CA GLN A 18 11.19 6.08 15.24
C GLN A 18 11.57 4.60 15.13
N CYS A 19 11.27 3.79 16.15
CA CYS A 19 11.51 2.35 16.13
C CYS A 19 10.69 1.65 15.03
N ALA A 20 9.41 1.97 14.91
CA ALA A 20 8.54 1.42 13.87
C ALA A 20 9.02 1.83 12.46
N SER A 21 9.42 3.09 12.30
CA SER A 21 9.97 3.60 11.04
C SER A 21 11.29 2.93 10.68
N ALA A 22 12.18 2.68 11.63
CA ALA A 22 13.43 1.97 11.38
C ALA A 22 13.19 0.52 10.91
N LEU A 23 12.26 -0.20 11.55
CA LEU A 23 11.90 -1.55 11.13
C LEU A 23 11.27 -1.56 9.73
N SER A 24 10.36 -0.62 9.47
CA SER A 24 9.74 -0.45 8.15
C SER A 24 10.77 -0.12 7.07
N PHE A 25 11.72 0.79 7.36
CA PHE A 25 12.80 1.13 6.46
C PHE A 25 13.65 -0.09 6.10
N ILE A 26 14.05 -0.91 7.08
CA ILE A 26 14.84 -2.13 6.84
C ILE A 26 14.07 -3.10 5.94
N GLY A 27 12.79 -3.34 6.23
CA GLY A 27 11.96 -4.27 5.45
C GLY A 27 11.74 -3.79 4.01
N THR A 28 11.41 -2.52 3.83
CA THR A 28 11.15 -1.92 2.51
C THR A 28 12.43 -1.77 1.69
N PHE A 29 13.55 -1.43 2.33
CA PHE A 29 14.87 -1.42 1.71
C PHE A 29 15.26 -2.81 1.20
N PHE A 30 15.01 -3.86 1.99
CA PHE A 30 15.26 -5.24 1.56
C PHE A 30 14.46 -5.60 0.30
N ILE A 31 13.16 -5.25 0.25
CA ILE A 31 12.32 -5.50 -0.94
C ILE A 31 12.86 -4.75 -2.17
N VAL A 32 13.22 -3.47 -2.00
CA VAL A 32 13.82 -2.64 -3.05
C VAL A 32 15.12 -3.27 -3.57
N MET A 33 16.00 -3.69 -2.66
CA MET A 33 17.26 -4.35 -3.03
C MET A 33 17.04 -5.67 -3.77
N CYS A 34 16.12 -6.52 -3.31
CA CYS A 34 15.75 -7.75 -4.00
C CYS A 34 15.29 -7.47 -5.45
N TYR A 35 14.40 -6.51 -5.65
CA TYR A 35 13.91 -6.17 -6.98
C TYR A 35 15.02 -5.69 -7.94
N VAL A 36 15.97 -4.90 -7.42
CA VAL A 36 17.07 -4.37 -8.23
C VAL A 36 18.07 -5.47 -8.60
N LEU A 37 18.42 -6.34 -7.65
CA LEU A 37 19.43 -7.40 -7.83
C LEU A 37 18.92 -8.56 -8.69
N PHE A 38 17.67 -8.99 -8.52
CA PHE A 38 17.11 -10.15 -9.22
C PHE A 38 16.34 -9.73 -10.47
N LYS A 39 17.00 -9.79 -11.64
CA LYS A 39 16.42 -9.43 -12.94
C LYS A 39 15.18 -10.27 -13.30
N ASP A 40 15.16 -11.53 -12.87
CA ASP A 40 14.06 -12.46 -13.16
C ASP A 40 12.75 -12.08 -12.45
N LEU A 41 12.81 -11.27 -11.39
CA LEU A 41 11.64 -10.80 -10.64
C LEU A 41 10.96 -9.58 -11.27
N ARG A 42 11.46 -9.03 -12.38
CA ARG A 42 11.01 -7.74 -12.94
C ARG A 42 9.69 -7.82 -13.73
N SER A 43 8.73 -8.60 -13.24
CA SER A 43 7.37 -8.60 -13.76
C SER A 43 6.66 -7.27 -13.46
N PHE A 44 5.57 -6.99 -14.19
CA PHE A 44 4.76 -5.80 -13.96
C PHE A 44 4.24 -5.69 -12.52
N ALA A 45 3.77 -6.80 -11.93
CA ALA A 45 3.27 -6.83 -10.56
C ALA A 45 4.36 -6.46 -9.54
N PHE A 46 5.55 -7.06 -9.66
CA PHE A 46 6.68 -6.75 -8.78
C PHE A 46 7.20 -5.33 -8.98
N LYS A 47 7.08 -4.76 -10.20
CA LYS A 47 7.40 -3.35 -10.44
C LYS A 47 6.48 -2.41 -9.65
N LEU A 48 5.19 -2.72 -9.53
CA LEU A 48 4.26 -1.95 -8.68
C LEU A 48 4.63 -2.07 -7.20
N VAL A 49 4.95 -3.28 -6.74
CA VAL A 49 5.42 -3.53 -5.36
C VAL A 49 6.71 -2.77 -5.08
N PHE A 50 7.63 -2.69 -6.03
CA PHE A 50 8.85 -1.89 -5.91
C PHE A 50 8.54 -0.41 -5.66
N TYR A 51 7.62 0.21 -6.41
CA TYR A 51 7.27 1.62 -6.19
C TYR A 51 6.52 1.87 -4.88
N LEU A 52 5.68 0.91 -4.47
CA LEU A 52 5.07 0.91 -3.13
C LEU A 52 6.17 0.91 -2.05
N SER A 53 7.08 -0.06 -2.08
CA SER A 53 8.16 -0.19 -1.10
C SER A 53 9.12 1.00 -1.13
N LEU A 54 9.38 1.58 -2.31
CA LEU A 54 10.18 2.80 -2.44
C LEU A 54 9.50 3.98 -1.73
N SER A 55 8.18 4.11 -1.87
CA SER A 55 7.40 5.15 -1.19
C SER A 55 7.45 4.94 0.33
N ASP A 56 7.22 3.72 0.82
CA ASP A 56 7.26 3.41 2.24
C ASP A 56 8.66 3.58 2.85
N MET A 57 9.71 3.21 2.11
CA MET A 57 11.10 3.41 2.52
C MET A 57 11.41 4.89 2.70
N LEU A 58 11.03 5.73 1.73
CA LEU A 58 11.26 7.17 1.81
C LEU A 58 10.40 7.82 2.90
N ALA A 59 9.13 7.45 3.04
CA ALA A 59 8.30 7.91 4.15
C ALA A 59 8.91 7.55 5.51
N SER A 60 9.40 6.32 5.67
CA SER A 60 10.02 5.84 6.90
C SER A 60 11.33 6.57 7.21
N LEU A 61 12.15 6.85 6.19
CA LEU A 61 13.40 7.61 6.33
C LEU A 61 13.16 8.99 6.97
N PHE A 62 12.14 9.72 6.52
CA PHE A 62 11.81 11.02 7.09
C PHE A 62 11.15 10.90 8.48
N ASN A 63 10.35 9.86 8.72
CA ASN A 63 9.73 9.63 10.03
C ASN A 63 10.72 9.24 11.12
N MET A 64 11.88 8.65 10.77
CA MET A 64 12.97 8.38 11.71
C MET A 64 13.55 9.64 12.37
N LEU A 65 13.36 10.83 11.77
CA LEU A 65 13.79 12.10 12.35
C LEU A 65 13.07 12.43 13.67
N GLY A 66 11.90 11.83 13.94
CA GLY A 66 11.10 12.12 15.13
C GLY A 66 10.53 13.54 15.08
N ASN A 67 10.71 14.33 16.15
CA ASN A 67 10.33 15.74 16.20
C ASN A 67 11.59 16.63 16.15
N PRO A 68 11.99 17.16 14.98
CA PRO A 68 13.13 18.06 14.86
C PRO A 68 12.88 19.49 15.38
N GLY A 69 11.69 19.80 15.91
CA GLY A 69 11.29 21.16 16.27
C GLY A 69 10.97 22.01 15.04
N GLU A 70 11.12 23.32 15.15
CA GLU A 70 10.94 24.24 14.01
C GLU A 70 12.19 24.28 13.12
N GLY A 71 12.00 24.35 11.80
CA GLY A 71 13.10 24.56 10.84
C GLY A 71 13.06 23.66 9.61
N PHE A 72 14.11 23.72 8.79
CA PHE A 72 14.16 23.06 7.48
C PHE A 72 13.87 21.55 7.54
N LEU A 73 14.42 20.84 8.53
CA LEU A 73 14.21 19.40 8.69
C LEU A 73 12.74 19.05 8.99
N CYS A 74 12.03 19.92 9.71
CA CYS A 74 10.61 19.75 10.01
C CYS A 74 9.75 19.86 8.76
N TYR A 75 9.97 20.90 7.95
CA TYR A 75 9.27 21.09 6.69
C TYR A 75 9.59 19.96 5.70
N ALA A 76 10.86 19.59 5.56
CA ALA A 76 11.28 18.48 4.72
C ALA A 76 10.63 17.15 5.16
N GLN A 77 10.56 16.89 6.47
CA GLN A 77 9.86 15.74 7.02
C GLN A 77 8.36 15.79 6.69
N GLY A 78 7.70 16.93 6.93
CA GLY A 78 6.26 17.08 6.71
C GLY A 78 5.85 16.90 5.24
N TYR A 79 6.55 17.55 4.31
CA TYR A 79 6.25 17.45 2.88
C TYR A 79 6.50 16.04 2.37
N SER A 80 7.64 15.46 2.73
CA SER A 80 8.05 14.15 2.23
C SER A 80 7.20 13.04 2.81
N SER A 81 6.95 13.05 4.12
CA SER A 81 6.06 12.06 4.75
C SER A 81 4.65 12.11 4.18
N GLN A 82 4.06 13.31 4.01
CA GLN A 82 2.76 13.46 3.34
C GLN A 82 2.79 12.85 1.93
N PHE A 83 3.73 13.27 1.10
CA PHE A 83 3.81 12.85 -0.30
C PHE A 83 3.96 11.34 -0.44
N PHE A 84 4.92 10.76 0.27
CA PHE A 84 5.25 9.35 0.17
C PHE A 84 4.21 8.44 0.83
N SER A 85 3.57 8.88 1.92
CA SER A 85 2.44 8.13 2.52
C SER A 85 1.22 8.10 1.59
N ILE A 86 0.91 9.21 0.90
CA ILE A 86 -0.16 9.22 -0.10
C ILE A 86 0.20 8.32 -1.28
N ALA A 87 1.44 8.40 -1.76
CA ALA A 87 1.89 7.55 -2.86
C ALA A 87 1.77 6.06 -2.50
N SER A 88 2.11 5.68 -1.25
CA SER A 88 2.02 4.30 -0.76
C SER A 88 0.60 3.72 -0.87
N PHE A 89 -0.41 4.37 -0.30
CA PHE A 89 -1.76 3.81 -0.38
C PHE A 89 -2.37 3.88 -1.79
N LEU A 90 -1.92 4.81 -2.65
CA LEU A 90 -2.34 4.86 -4.06
C LEU A 90 -1.66 3.76 -4.90
N TRP A 91 -0.39 3.44 -4.63
CA TRP A 91 0.27 2.26 -5.21
C TRP A 91 -0.41 0.96 -4.76
N THR A 92 -0.78 0.88 -3.48
CA THR A 92 -1.58 -0.25 -2.95
C THR A 92 -2.90 -0.41 -3.72
N THR A 93 -3.61 0.69 -3.95
CA THR A 93 -4.85 0.72 -4.76
C THR A 93 -4.60 0.24 -6.20
N THR A 94 -3.48 0.65 -6.79
CA THR A 94 -3.09 0.24 -8.15
C THR A 94 -2.78 -1.26 -8.24
N ILE A 95 -2.10 -1.81 -7.22
CA ILE A 95 -1.86 -3.25 -7.08
C ILE A 95 -3.18 -4.00 -6.97
N SER A 96 -4.09 -3.54 -6.11
CA SER A 96 -5.40 -4.15 -5.93
C SER A 96 -6.25 -4.12 -7.20
N PHE A 97 -6.25 -3.01 -7.95
CA PHE A 97 -6.89 -2.92 -9.26
C PHE A 97 -6.30 -3.92 -10.27
N THR A 98 -4.97 -4.05 -10.29
CA THR A 98 -4.26 -4.97 -11.18
C THR A 98 -4.62 -6.43 -10.85
N LEU A 99 -4.60 -6.79 -9.57
CA LEU A 99 -5.00 -8.12 -9.10
C LEU A 99 -6.47 -8.42 -9.41
N HIS A 100 -7.35 -7.44 -9.20
CA HIS A 100 -8.77 -7.59 -9.51
C HIS A 100 -9.01 -7.85 -11.00
N ARG A 101 -8.33 -7.11 -11.90
CA ARG A 101 -8.43 -7.36 -13.34
C ARG A 101 -7.87 -8.72 -13.75
N ALA A 102 -6.75 -9.13 -13.16
CA ALA A 102 -6.14 -10.43 -13.43
C ALA A 102 -7.05 -11.59 -12.98
N ALA A 103 -7.55 -11.54 -11.74
CA ALA A 103 -8.33 -12.63 -11.15
C ALA A 103 -9.79 -12.67 -11.62
N VAL A 104 -10.47 -11.52 -11.68
CA VAL A 104 -11.93 -11.44 -11.93
C VAL A 104 -12.25 -11.23 -13.41
N LYS A 105 -11.43 -10.45 -14.12
CA LYS A 105 -11.69 -10.12 -15.53
C LYS A 105 -10.86 -10.97 -16.49
N HIS A 106 -9.94 -11.79 -16.00
CA HIS A 106 -8.99 -12.58 -16.79
C HIS A 106 -8.24 -11.75 -17.85
N LYS A 107 -8.06 -10.44 -17.59
CA LYS A 107 -7.37 -9.51 -18.48
C LYS A 107 -5.99 -9.21 -17.90
N THR A 108 -4.97 -9.85 -18.45
CA THR A 108 -3.56 -9.69 -18.05
C THR A 108 -2.86 -8.54 -18.77
N ASP A 109 -3.50 -7.90 -19.75
CA ASP A 109 -2.99 -6.70 -20.41
C ASP A 109 -3.20 -5.46 -19.52
N VAL A 110 -2.25 -5.28 -18.60
CA VAL A 110 -2.15 -4.16 -17.66
C VAL A 110 -0.89 -3.33 -17.89
N GLU A 111 0.05 -3.80 -18.71
CA GLU A 111 1.35 -3.13 -18.92
C GLU A 111 1.18 -1.75 -19.57
N GLY A 112 0.20 -1.60 -20.47
CA GLY A 112 -0.15 -0.31 -21.09
C GLY A 112 -0.64 0.76 -20.11
N PHE A 113 -1.05 0.38 -18.89
CA PHE A 113 -1.49 1.34 -17.86
C PHE A 113 -0.34 1.90 -17.03
N GLY A 114 0.91 1.43 -17.20
CA GLY A 114 2.03 1.84 -16.35
C GLY A 114 2.21 3.36 -16.25
N ALA A 115 2.15 4.07 -17.38
CA ALA A 115 2.27 5.53 -17.39
C ALA A 115 1.08 6.23 -16.69
N ILE A 116 -0.14 5.69 -16.87
CA ILE A 116 -1.35 6.21 -16.22
C ILE A 116 -1.26 6.03 -14.70
N PHE A 117 -0.78 4.88 -14.23
CA PHE A 117 -0.55 4.63 -12.81
C PHE A 117 0.47 5.59 -12.21
N HIS A 118 1.57 5.84 -12.90
CA HIS A 118 2.55 6.84 -12.47
C HIS A 118 1.96 8.25 -12.39
N ALA A 119 1.23 8.69 -13.43
CA ALA A 119 0.58 10.00 -13.45
C ALA A 119 -0.46 10.13 -12.33
N TYR A 120 -1.26 9.08 -12.10
CA TYR A 120 -2.26 9.04 -11.04
C TYR A 120 -1.63 9.11 -9.65
N VAL A 121 -0.67 8.22 -9.35
CA VAL A 121 -0.08 8.13 -8.02
C VAL A 121 0.75 9.37 -7.71
N TRP A 122 1.74 9.68 -8.54
CA TRP A 122 2.63 10.80 -8.28
C TRP A 122 1.94 12.15 -8.42
N GLY A 123 1.04 12.29 -9.40
CA GLY A 123 0.28 13.52 -9.59
C GLY A 123 -0.66 13.81 -8.42
N THR A 124 -1.43 12.80 -7.97
CA THR A 124 -2.34 12.98 -6.84
C THR A 124 -1.56 13.26 -5.55
N SER A 125 -0.48 12.50 -5.27
CA SER A 125 0.37 12.78 -4.10
C SER A 125 0.95 14.19 -4.12
N LEU A 126 1.39 14.67 -5.28
CA LEU A 126 1.93 16.02 -5.42
C LEU A 126 0.87 17.08 -5.11
N VAL A 127 -0.32 16.95 -5.72
CA VAL A 127 -1.43 17.89 -5.50
C VAL A 127 -1.83 17.94 -4.03
N MET A 128 -1.98 16.77 -3.39
CA MET A 128 -2.38 16.70 -1.98
C MET A 128 -1.31 17.21 -1.00
N THR A 129 -0.03 17.18 -1.39
CA THR A 129 1.07 17.80 -0.62
C THR A 129 1.19 19.31 -0.85
N ILE A 130 0.89 19.80 -2.06
CA ILE A 130 0.96 21.23 -2.37
C ILE A 130 -0.19 22.01 -1.73
N ILE A 131 -1.40 21.44 -1.63
CA ILE A 131 -2.56 22.16 -1.08
C ILE A 131 -2.29 22.74 0.32
N PRO A 132 -1.80 21.98 1.32
CA PRO A 132 -1.45 22.54 2.64
C PRO A 132 -0.16 23.37 2.63
N LEU A 133 0.69 23.22 1.61
CA LEU A 133 1.90 24.02 1.45
C LEU A 133 1.56 25.48 1.13
N ILE A 134 0.52 25.73 0.34
CA ILE A 134 0.12 27.10 -0.06
C ILE A 134 -0.27 27.97 1.14
N GLY A 135 -0.93 27.36 2.15
CA GLY A 135 -1.29 28.04 3.39
C GLY A 135 -0.16 28.11 4.42
N ASN A 136 1.03 27.57 4.11
CA ASN A 136 2.12 27.36 5.04
C ASN A 136 1.68 26.60 6.30
N ASP A 137 0.77 25.63 6.15
CA ASP A 137 0.16 24.89 7.26
C ASP A 137 1.05 23.74 7.77
N TYR A 138 2.26 23.56 7.27
CA TYR A 138 3.17 22.52 7.76
C TYR A 138 3.96 23.00 8.98
N GLY A 139 4.21 22.11 9.93
CA GLY A 139 5.08 22.38 11.08
C GLY A 139 4.99 21.28 12.14
N PRO A 140 5.48 21.56 13.36
CA PRO A 140 5.46 20.59 14.45
C PRO A 140 4.03 20.18 14.82
N ALA A 141 3.73 18.89 14.64
CA ALA A 141 2.41 18.32 14.82
C ALA A 141 2.37 17.32 15.98
N GLY A 142 3.22 17.51 17.00
CA GLY A 142 3.34 16.63 18.17
C GLY A 142 4.64 15.84 18.15
N ALA A 143 4.58 14.54 17.87
CA ALA A 143 5.75 13.65 17.85
C ALA A 143 6.56 13.70 16.53
N TRP A 144 6.04 14.38 15.51
CA TRP A 144 6.67 14.59 14.21
C TRP A 144 6.17 15.89 13.57
N CYS A 145 6.74 16.25 12.43
CA CYS A 145 6.27 17.37 11.62
C CYS A 145 5.28 16.95 10.54
N TRP A 146 4.16 17.67 10.44
CA TRP A 146 3.09 17.39 9.49
C TRP A 146 2.25 18.65 9.25
N VAL A 147 1.16 18.55 8.48
CA VAL A 147 0.14 19.61 8.40
C VAL A 147 -0.36 19.88 9.82
N GLN A 148 -0.38 21.11 10.30
CA GLN A 148 -0.82 21.51 11.62
C GLN A 148 -2.36 21.42 11.71
N SER A 149 -2.88 21.21 12.92
CA SER A 149 -4.34 21.11 13.17
C SER A 149 -4.81 22.03 14.28
N GLU A 150 -4.07 23.10 14.55
CA GLU A 150 -4.44 24.06 15.61
C GLU A 150 -5.64 24.91 15.17
N THR A 151 -5.71 25.23 13.88
CA THR A 151 -6.82 25.94 13.27
C THR A 151 -7.86 24.98 12.69
N THR A 152 -9.11 25.44 12.56
CA THR A 152 -10.16 24.71 11.84
C THR A 152 -9.75 24.44 10.39
N ALA A 153 -9.07 25.39 9.75
CA ALA A 153 -8.55 25.23 8.39
C ALA A 153 -7.54 24.07 8.30
N GLY A 154 -6.57 23.99 9.22
CA GLY A 154 -5.60 22.90 9.27
C GLY A 154 -6.25 21.53 9.52
N LYS A 155 -7.27 21.46 10.39
CA LYS A 155 -8.08 20.25 10.61
C LYS A 155 -8.78 19.81 9.31
N VAL A 156 -9.39 20.74 8.58
CA VAL A 156 -10.04 20.47 7.28
C VAL A 156 -9.01 20.04 6.23
N LEU A 157 -7.85 20.70 6.18
CA LEU A 157 -6.77 20.34 5.24
C LEU A 157 -6.30 18.91 5.46
N ARG A 158 -6.00 18.51 6.71
CA ARG A 158 -5.67 17.11 7.03
C ARG A 158 -6.73 16.13 6.56
N PHE A 159 -8.01 16.45 6.83
CA PHE A 159 -9.11 15.60 6.43
C PHE A 159 -9.20 15.45 4.91
N MET A 160 -9.16 16.56 4.18
CA MET A 160 -9.33 16.58 2.73
C MET A 160 -8.14 16.01 1.97
N THR A 161 -6.91 16.30 2.40
CA THR A 161 -5.70 15.93 1.63
C THR A 161 -5.11 14.59 2.02
N PHE A 162 -5.41 14.08 3.21
CA PHE A 162 -4.88 12.80 3.68
C PHE A 162 -5.98 11.78 3.97
N TYR A 163 -6.91 12.08 4.89
CA TYR A 163 -7.86 11.09 5.36
C TYR A 163 -8.94 10.73 4.32
N LEU A 164 -9.46 11.69 3.56
CA LEU A 164 -10.47 11.45 2.54
C LEU A 164 -9.92 10.54 1.41
N PRO A 165 -8.75 10.81 0.81
CA PRO A 165 -8.10 9.88 -0.12
C PRO A 165 -7.82 8.49 0.49
N LEU A 166 -7.37 8.44 1.74
CA LEU A 166 -7.08 7.20 2.44
C LEU A 166 -8.35 6.33 2.61
N TRP A 167 -9.46 6.91 3.06
CA TRP A 167 -10.72 6.18 3.21
C TRP A 167 -11.26 5.70 1.86
N GLY A 168 -11.13 6.52 0.81
CA GLY A 168 -11.45 6.10 -0.56
C GLY A 168 -10.62 4.90 -1.02
N ALA A 169 -9.31 4.93 -0.76
CA ALA A 169 -8.41 3.82 -1.05
C ALA A 169 -8.80 2.56 -0.27
N ILE A 170 -9.05 2.67 1.05
CA ILE A 170 -9.46 1.53 1.88
C ILE A 170 -10.75 0.88 1.35
N LEU A 171 -11.77 1.68 1.05
CA LEU A 171 -13.05 1.17 0.53
C LEU A 171 -12.86 0.43 -0.80
N PHE A 172 -12.12 1.04 -1.73
CA PHE A 172 -11.85 0.43 -3.03
C PHE A 172 -11.08 -0.89 -2.87
N ASN A 173 -10.01 -0.90 -2.08
CA ASN A 173 -9.21 -2.10 -1.82
C ASN A 173 -10.07 -3.21 -1.21
N GLY A 174 -10.90 -2.89 -0.22
CA GLY A 174 -11.81 -3.86 0.42
C GLY A 174 -12.77 -4.51 -0.58
N ILE A 175 -13.41 -3.71 -1.44
CA ILE A 175 -14.31 -4.22 -2.49
C ILE A 175 -13.56 -5.12 -3.48
N ALA A 176 -12.41 -4.66 -3.95
CA ALA A 176 -11.59 -5.40 -4.91
C ALA A 176 -11.12 -6.75 -4.34
N TYR A 177 -10.59 -6.76 -3.11
CA TYR A 177 -10.16 -8.00 -2.45
C TYR A 177 -11.31 -8.96 -2.18
N PHE A 178 -12.47 -8.45 -1.75
CA PHE A 178 -13.66 -9.28 -1.59
C PHE A 178 -14.06 -9.99 -2.89
N GLN A 179 -14.05 -9.27 -4.02
CA GLN A 179 -14.36 -9.83 -5.34
C GLN A 179 -13.31 -10.84 -5.80
N ILE A 180 -12.01 -10.56 -5.58
CA ILE A 180 -10.91 -11.47 -5.88
C ILE A 180 -11.07 -12.78 -5.10
N ILE A 181 -11.24 -12.70 -3.77
CA ILE A 181 -11.36 -13.87 -2.88
C ILE A 181 -12.57 -14.71 -3.30
N ARG A 182 -13.71 -14.08 -3.61
CA ARG A 182 -14.91 -14.81 -4.07
C ARG A 182 -14.64 -15.59 -5.36
N VAL A 183 -13.99 -14.98 -6.34
CA VAL A 183 -13.69 -15.65 -7.62
C VAL A 183 -12.67 -16.77 -7.44
N ILE A 184 -11.61 -16.54 -6.67
CA ILE A 184 -10.60 -17.56 -6.37
C ILE A 184 -11.23 -18.75 -5.66
N ASN A 185 -12.00 -18.52 -4.60
CA ASN A 185 -12.66 -19.59 -3.84
C ASN A 185 -13.57 -20.43 -4.75
N ASN A 186 -14.40 -19.78 -5.58
CA ASN A 186 -15.26 -20.47 -6.52
C ASN A 186 -14.46 -21.31 -7.53
N ALA A 187 -13.39 -20.75 -8.10
CA ALA A 187 -12.53 -21.48 -9.04
C ALA A 187 -11.83 -22.67 -8.37
N THR A 188 -11.35 -22.51 -7.13
CA THR A 188 -10.73 -23.61 -6.37
C THR A 188 -11.72 -24.72 -6.04
N SER A 189 -12.97 -24.37 -5.68
CA SER A 189 -14.01 -25.37 -5.44
C SER A 189 -14.36 -26.14 -6.71
N MET A 190 -14.51 -25.45 -7.85
CA MET A 190 -14.77 -26.11 -9.14
C MET A 190 -13.62 -27.02 -9.57
N ALA A 191 -12.37 -26.61 -9.33
CA ALA A 191 -11.20 -27.43 -9.64
C ALA A 191 -11.12 -28.68 -8.75
N ALA A 192 -11.43 -28.56 -7.46
CA ALA A 192 -11.50 -29.69 -6.54
C ALA A 192 -12.59 -30.69 -6.97
N GLU A 193 -13.79 -30.22 -7.31
CA GLU A 193 -14.86 -31.08 -7.82
C GLU A 193 -14.48 -31.80 -9.12
N LEU A 194 -13.78 -31.12 -10.04
CA LEU A 194 -13.31 -31.73 -11.28
C LEU A 194 -12.27 -32.83 -11.01
N SER A 195 -11.32 -32.56 -10.10
CA SER A 195 -10.31 -33.52 -9.67
C SER A 195 -10.94 -34.77 -9.04
N ASP A 196 -11.93 -34.58 -8.15
CA ASP A 196 -12.65 -35.69 -7.52
C ASP A 196 -13.41 -36.53 -8.54
N ARG A 197 -14.07 -35.89 -9.53
CA ARG A 197 -14.75 -36.58 -10.62
C ARG A 197 -13.77 -37.38 -11.49
N GLN A 198 -12.60 -36.82 -11.81
CA GLN A 198 -11.56 -37.52 -12.57
C GLN A 198 -11.04 -38.75 -11.82
N LEU A 199 -10.80 -38.62 -10.51
CA LEU A 199 -10.36 -39.73 -9.67
C LEU A 199 -11.41 -40.85 -9.64
N GLN A 200 -12.69 -40.51 -9.43
CA GLN A 200 -13.78 -41.50 -9.43
C GLN A 200 -13.90 -42.25 -10.77
N VAL A 201 -13.74 -41.54 -11.89
CA VAL A 201 -13.77 -42.17 -13.23
C VAL A 201 -12.59 -43.14 -13.38
N GLN A 202 -11.38 -42.73 -12.99
CA GLN A 202 -10.18 -43.58 -13.06
C GLN A 202 -10.36 -44.85 -12.22
N THR A 203 -10.77 -44.72 -10.96
CA THR A 203 -11.00 -45.88 -10.08
C THR A 203 -12.04 -46.86 -10.64
N ARG A 204 -13.08 -46.35 -11.30
CA ARG A 204 -14.10 -47.20 -11.95
C ARG A 204 -13.54 -47.95 -13.15
N VAL A 205 -12.66 -47.33 -13.94
CA VAL A 205 -12.01 -47.98 -15.08
C VAL A 205 -11.06 -49.08 -14.59
N ASP A 206 -10.23 -48.79 -13.59
CA ASP A 206 -9.28 -49.75 -13.02
C ASP A 206 -10.00 -50.97 -12.43
N MET A 207 -11.13 -50.75 -11.74
CA MET A 207 -11.97 -51.83 -11.21
C MET A 207 -12.52 -52.74 -12.31
N LYS A 208 -13.00 -52.16 -13.42
CA LYS A 208 -13.49 -52.95 -14.57
C LYS A 208 -12.37 -53.76 -15.22
N ALA A 209 -11.17 -53.18 -15.33
CA ALA A 209 -10.00 -53.87 -15.87
C ALA A 209 -9.60 -55.08 -15.00
N MET A 210 -9.57 -54.92 -13.68
CA MET A 210 -9.28 -56.02 -12.75
C MET A 210 -10.33 -57.15 -12.84
N CYS A 211 -11.62 -56.81 -12.89
CA CYS A 211 -12.67 -57.83 -13.04
C CYS A 211 -12.65 -58.57 -14.38
N SER A 212 -12.08 -57.99 -15.44
CA SER A 212 -11.96 -58.65 -16.75
C SER A 212 -10.77 -59.62 -16.86
N LEU A 213 -9.86 -59.61 -15.88
CA LEU A 213 -8.66 -60.44 -15.83
C LEU A 213 -8.81 -61.67 -14.91
N ALA A 214 -9.92 -61.77 -14.17
CA ALA A 214 -10.27 -62.88 -13.28
C ALA A 214 -11.33 -63.78 -13.93
#